data_AF-A0AAD3RRP6-F1
#
_entry.id   AF-A0AAD3RRP6-F1
#
_cell.length_a   1.000
_cell.length_b   1.000
_cell.length_c   1.000
_cell.angle_alpha   90.00
_cell.angle_beta   90.00
_cell.angle_gamma   90.00
#
_symmetry.space_group_name_H-M   'P 1'
#
loop_
_entity.id
_entity.type
_entity.pdbx_description
1 polymer ?
#
loop_
_entity_poly.entity_id
_entity_poly.type
_entity_poly.pdbx_seq_one_letter_code
_entity_poly.pdbx_strand_id
1 'polypeptide(L)'
;MCFLACTNRIQWLNHLFSLTKEREWMLKSYSPSFDEYMKNGLASVALEVTTLTTIFSTGEILSDNILEKLDFRGDSLNVVCLTGRFVNVASLHLNTF
;
A
#
# COMPACT_ATOMS: atom_id res chain seq x y z
N MET A 1 17.40 7.31 11.24
CA MET A 1 17.65 6.73 9.89
C MET A 1 17.48 5.21 9.83
N CYS A 2 18.16 4.39 10.63
CA CYS A 2 18.02 2.91 10.54
C CYS A 2 16.57 2.39 10.72
N PHE A 3 15.80 2.97 11.63
CA PHE A 3 14.41 2.56 11.87
C PHE A 3 13.53 2.75 10.63
N LEU A 4 13.63 3.90 9.95
CA LEU A 4 12.84 4.24 8.76
C LEU A 4 13.22 3.40 7.53
N ALA A 5 14.52 3.12 7.36
CA ALA A 5 14.99 2.22 6.31
C ALA A 5 14.48 0.79 6.52
N CYS A 6 14.45 0.31 7.77
CA CYS A 6 13.84 -0.98 8.11
C CYS A 6 12.33 -0.97 7.83
N THR A 7 11.62 0.11 8.16
CA THR A 7 10.17 0.16 7.91
C THR A 7 9.84 0.20 6.42
N ASN A 8 10.58 0.97 5.62
CA ASN A 8 10.39 0.96 4.16
C ASN A 8 10.59 -0.44 3.59
N ARG A 9 11.61 -1.18 4.06
CA ARG A 9 11.85 -2.57 3.67
C ARG A 9 10.67 -3.49 4.02
N ILE A 10 10.09 -3.35 5.21
CA ILE A 10 8.92 -4.14 5.63
C ILE A 10 7.74 -3.87 4.70
N GLN A 11 7.49 -2.61 4.33
CA GLN A 11 6.39 -2.28 3.43
C GLN A 11 6.60 -2.81 2.02
N TRP A 12 7.84 -2.80 1.51
CA TRP A 12 8.17 -3.46 0.25
C TRP A 12 7.89 -4.96 0.28
N LEU A 13 8.21 -5.64 1.39
CA LEU A 13 7.87 -7.06 1.54
C LEU A 13 6.35 -7.29 1.59
N ASN A 14 5.61 -6.48 2.33
CA ASN A 14 4.15 -6.55 2.39
C ASN A 14 3.52 -6.37 1.00
N HIS A 15 4.02 -5.41 0.22
CA HIS A 15 3.57 -5.20 -1.15
C HIS A 15 3.82 -6.44 -2.02
N LEU A 16 5.03 -7.00 -2.02
CA LEU A 16 5.36 -8.20 -2.80
C LEU A 16 4.54 -9.44 -2.38
N PHE A 17 4.31 -9.62 -1.08
CA PHE A 17 3.45 -10.70 -0.59
C PHE A 17 2.00 -10.51 -1.02
N SER A 18 1.49 -9.28 -1.01
CA SER A 18 0.12 -8.98 -1.45
C SER A 18 -0.09 -9.26 -2.94
N LEU A 19 0.89 -8.95 -3.80
CA LEU A 19 0.88 -9.31 -5.22
C LEU A 19 0.92 -10.82 -5.44
N THR A 20 1.75 -11.51 -4.65
CA THR A 20 1.82 -12.98 -4.67
C THR A 20 0.47 -13.59 -4.31
N LYS A 21 -0.21 -13.05 -3.29
CA LYS A 21 -1.55 -13.50 -2.90
C LYS A 21 -2.59 -13.30 -4.01
N GLU A 22 -2.59 -12.14 -4.68
CA GLU A 22 -3.49 -11.91 -5.83
C GLU A 22 -3.20 -12.88 -6.98
N ARG A 23 -1.91 -13.18 -7.24
CA ARG A 23 -1.53 -14.21 -8.21
C ARG A 23 -2.04 -15.59 -7.82
N GLU A 24 -1.94 -15.96 -6.55
CA GLU A 24 -2.47 -17.25 -6.06
C GLU A 24 -3.99 -17.33 -6.23
N TRP A 25 -4.72 -16.24 -5.95
CA TRP A 25 -6.16 -16.17 -6.20
C TRP A 25 -6.47 -16.40 -7.68
N MET A 26 -5.75 -15.73 -8.59
CA MET A 26 -5.91 -15.92 -10.03
C MET A 26 -5.63 -17.36 -10.46
N LEU A 27 -4.52 -17.96 -10.01
CA LEU A 27 -4.14 -19.33 -10.38
C LEU A 27 -5.14 -20.39 -9.89
N LYS A 28 -5.81 -20.12 -8.77
CA LYS A 28 -6.82 -21.01 -8.17
C LYS A 28 -8.25 -20.69 -8.62
N SER A 29 -8.44 -19.69 -9.50
CA SER A 29 -9.76 -19.13 -9.82
C SER A 29 -10.58 -18.80 -8.57
N TYR A 30 -9.92 -18.40 -7.49
CA TYR A 30 -10.55 -18.09 -6.22
C TYR A 30 -11.07 -16.66 -6.24
N SER A 31 -12.34 -16.49 -5.84
CA SER A 31 -12.96 -15.18 -5.68
C SER A 31 -13.02 -14.83 -4.20
N PRO A 32 -12.17 -13.90 -3.71
CA PRO A 32 -12.19 -13.45 -2.32
C PRO A 32 -13.49 -12.69 -2.00
N SER A 33 -13.86 -12.65 -0.71
CA SER A 33 -14.87 -11.70 -0.25
C SER A 33 -14.37 -10.26 -0.44
N PHE A 34 -15.29 -9.29 -0.44
CA PHE A 34 -14.92 -7.87 -0.54
C PHE A 34 -13.92 -7.47 0.55
N ASP A 35 -14.16 -7.87 1.81
CA ASP A 35 -13.26 -7.54 2.92
C ASP A 35 -11.88 -8.19 2.77
N GLU A 36 -11.81 -9.44 2.29
CA GLU A 36 -10.54 -10.12 2.06
C GLU A 36 -9.76 -9.46 0.91
N TYR A 37 -10.46 -9.15 -0.19
CA TYR A 37 -9.92 -8.44 -1.33
C TYR A 37 -9.38 -7.07 -0.95
N MET A 38 -10.16 -6.29 -0.20
CA MET A 38 -9.77 -4.95 0.24
C MET A 38 -8.59 -5.01 1.18
N LYS A 39 -8.59 -5.92 2.16
CA LYS A 39 -7.48 -6.06 3.13
C LYS A 39 -6.15 -6.34 2.44
N ASN A 40 -6.11 -7.22 1.44
CA ASN A 40 -4.90 -7.44 0.65
C ASN A 40 -4.62 -6.26 -0.30
N GLY A 41 -5.68 -5.67 -0.82
CA GLY A 41 -5.68 -4.59 -1.80
C GLY A 41 -5.02 -3.29 -1.33
N LEU A 42 -5.08 -3.01 -0.03
CA LEU A 42 -4.41 -1.86 0.57
C LEU A 42 -2.88 -1.92 0.40
N ALA A 43 -2.30 -3.11 0.50
CA ALA A 43 -0.87 -3.31 0.25
C ALA A 43 -0.56 -3.43 -1.25
N SER A 44 -1.43 -4.08 -2.04
CA SER A 44 -1.14 -4.35 -3.46
C SER A 44 -1.29 -3.12 -4.36
N VAL A 45 -2.01 -2.07 -3.92
CA VAL A 45 -2.10 -0.78 -4.66
C VAL A 45 -0.80 0.04 -4.63
N ALA A 46 0.23 -0.40 -3.89
CA ALA A 46 1.59 0.16 -3.88
C ALA A 46 1.74 1.61 -3.37
N LEU A 47 0.66 2.28 -2.97
CA LEU A 47 0.71 3.70 -2.59
C LEU A 47 1.53 3.94 -1.32
N GLU A 48 1.52 3.01 -0.38
CA GLU A 48 2.33 3.10 0.83
C GLU A 48 3.84 3.10 0.48
N VAL A 49 4.33 2.07 -0.22
CA VAL A 49 5.76 1.93 -0.55
C VAL A 49 6.28 3.03 -1.47
N THR A 50 5.46 3.50 -2.41
CA THR A 50 5.84 4.57 -3.33
C THR A 50 5.93 5.91 -2.60
N THR A 51 4.93 6.25 -1.80
CA THR A 51 4.92 7.49 -1.01
C THR A 51 6.11 7.57 -0.06
N LEU A 52 6.38 6.49 0.67
CA LEU A 52 7.50 6.43 1.62
C LEU A 52 8.86 6.54 0.91
N THR A 53 9.03 5.79 -0.18
CA THR A 53 10.27 5.85 -0.96
C THR A 53 10.50 7.27 -1.48
N THR A 54 9.46 7.95 -1.96
CA THR A 54 9.56 9.34 -2.41
C THR A 54 9.91 10.28 -1.26
N ILE A 55 9.21 10.20 -0.13
CA ILE A 55 9.45 11.05 1.05
C ILE A 55 10.89 10.92 1.55
N PHE A 56 11.40 9.69 1.69
CA PHE A 56 12.78 9.46 2.14
C PHE A 56 13.85 9.81 1.09
N SER A 57 13.46 9.98 -0.17
CA SER A 57 14.37 10.38 -1.26
C SER A 57 14.46 11.89 -1.46
N THR A 58 13.71 12.70 -0.69
CA THR A 58 13.71 14.17 -0.80
C THR A 58 15.03 14.82 -0.36
N GLY A 59 15.87 14.10 0.41
CA GLY A 59 17.10 14.65 0.99
C GLY A 59 16.86 15.57 2.19
N GLU A 60 15.60 15.82 2.57
CA GLU A 60 15.26 16.59 3.75
C GLU A 60 15.36 15.76 5.04
N ILE A 61 15.81 16.39 6.12
CA ILE A 61 15.75 15.80 7.46
C ILE A 61 14.32 15.98 7.98
N LEU A 62 13.54 14.91 7.92
CA LEU A 62 12.18 14.88 8.47
C LEU A 62 12.24 15.00 10.00
N SER A 63 11.47 15.94 10.55
CA SER A 63 11.36 16.09 12.01
C SER A 63 10.62 14.91 12.63
N ASP A 64 10.89 14.61 13.90
CA ASP A 64 10.25 13.49 14.62
C ASP A 64 8.72 13.58 14.60
N ASN A 65 8.13 14.80 14.63
CA ASN A 65 6.68 14.96 14.53
C ASN A 65 6.13 14.52 13.16
N ILE A 66 6.90 14.74 12.09
CA ILE A 66 6.51 14.36 10.73
C ILE A 66 6.65 12.84 10.61
N LEU A 67 7.72 12.28 11.17
CA LEU A 67 7.94 10.84 11.23
C LEU A 67 6.85 10.11 12.02
N GLU A 68 6.33 10.71 13.10
CA GLU A 68 5.18 10.17 13.85
C GLU A 68 3.86 10.29 13.09
N LYS A 69 3.63 11.36 12.31
CA LYS A 69 2.44 11.46 11.45
C LYS A 69 2.51 10.58 10.22
N LEU A 70 3.72 10.25 9.80
CA LEU A 70 4.04 9.19 8.85
C LEU A 70 4.12 7.83 9.54
N ASP A 71 3.92 7.74 10.87
CA ASP A 71 3.94 6.46 11.56
C ASP A 71 2.90 5.58 10.90
N PHE A 72 3.36 4.39 10.58
CA PHE A 72 2.78 3.41 9.67
C PHE A 72 1.51 2.76 10.24
N ARG A 73 1.07 3.26 11.41
CA ARG A 73 -0.17 2.95 12.13
C ARG A 73 -1.17 4.10 12.10
N GLY A 74 -0.79 5.24 11.51
CA GLY A 74 -1.61 6.44 11.42
C GLY A 74 -2.65 6.35 10.31
N ASP A 75 -3.78 7.02 10.53
CA ASP A 75 -4.94 6.95 9.64
C ASP A 75 -4.69 7.55 8.25
N SER A 76 -3.68 8.42 8.10
CA SER A 76 -3.43 9.19 6.86
C SER A 76 -3.02 8.32 5.67
N LEU A 77 -1.95 7.51 5.81
CA LEU A 77 -1.49 6.61 4.75
C LEU A 77 -2.52 5.52 4.44
N ASN A 78 -3.27 5.06 5.45
CA ASN A 78 -4.36 4.12 5.26
C ASN A 78 -5.47 4.72 4.37
N VAL A 79 -5.89 5.96 4.64
CA VAL A 79 -6.87 6.67 3.79
C VAL A 79 -6.36 6.84 2.36
N VAL A 80 -5.07 7.15 2.16
CA VAL A 80 -4.47 7.22 0.81
C VAL A 80 -4.56 5.86 0.09
N CYS A 81 -4.22 4.77 0.77
CA CYS A 81 -4.28 3.43 0.17
C CYS A 81 -5.72 3.00 -0.12
N LEU A 82 -6.65 3.26 0.80
CA LEU A 82 -8.09 3.00 0.63
C LEU A 82 -8.64 3.74 -0.60
N THR A 83 -8.44 5.05 -0.65
CA THR A 83 -8.93 5.88 -1.76
C THR A 83 -8.31 5.45 -3.09
N GLY A 84 -7.00 5.19 -3.12
CA GLY A 84 -6.33 4.66 -4.30
C GLY A 84 -6.89 3.32 -4.78
N ARG A 85 -7.17 2.38 -3.86
CA ARG A 85 -7.76 1.08 -4.21
C ARG A 85 -9.16 1.26 -4.78
N PHE A 86 -10.01 2.10 -4.17
CA PHE A 86 -11.35 2.37 -4.68
C PHE A 86 -11.34 3.02 -6.06
N VAL A 87 -10.48 4.02 -6.29
CA VAL A 87 -10.35 4.68 -7.60
C VAL A 87 -9.86 3.70 -8.66
N ASN A 88 -8.90 2.84 -8.34
CA ASN A 88 -8.40 1.82 -9.27
C ASN A 88 -9.52 0.83 -9.67
N VAL A 89 -10.26 0.33 -8.68
CA VAL A 89 -11.41 -0.57 -8.89
C VAL A 89 -12.47 0.10 -9.78
N ALA A 90 -12.88 1.33 -9.45
CA ALA A 90 -13.86 2.07 -10.24
C ALA A 90 -13.39 2.30 -11.68
N SER A 91 -12.11 2.66 -11.87
CA SER A 91 -11.55 2.93 -13.19
C SER A 91 -11.47 1.67 -14.06
N LEU A 92 -11.09 0.52 -13.48
CA LEU A 92 -11.01 -0.74 -14.21
C LEU A 92 -12.40 -1.27 -14.61
N HIS A 93 -13.40 -1.11 -13.74
CA HIS A 93 -14.77 -1.55 -14.03
C HIS A 93 -15.55 -0.63 -14.98
N LEU A 94 -15.18 0.65 -15.09
CA LEU A 94 -15.77 1.57 -16.07
C LEU A 94 -15.20 1.39 -17.49
N ASN A 95 -13.98 0.84 -17.62
CA ASN A 95 -13.34 0.58 -18.92
C ASN A 95 -13.65 -0.81 -19.50
N THR A 96 -14.60 -1.54 -18.92
CA THR A 96 -15.00 -2.90 -19.37
C THR A 96 -16.38 -2.94 -20.03
N PHE A 97 -16.94 -1.79 -20.42
CA PHE A 97 -18.16 -1.67 -21.24
C PHE A 97 -17.90 -1.00 -22.58
#